data_AF-A0A7W5LS79-F1
#
_entry.id   AF-A0A7W5LS79-F1
#
_cell.length_a   1.000
_cell.length_b   1.000
_cell.length_c   1.000
_cell.angle_alpha   90.00
_cell.angle_beta   90.00
_cell.angle_gamma   90.00
#
_symmetry.space_group_name_H-M   'P 1'
#
loop_
_entity.id
_entity.type
_entity.pdbx_description
1 polymer ?
#
loop_
_entity_poly.entity_id
_entity_poly.type
_entity_poly.pdbx_seq_one_letter_code
_entity_poly.pdbx_strand_id
1 'polypeptide(L)'
;MSVGLIYLIVAIIAVALAAFAFFINRGQGGKTFVAFTLLEIVIMAIIGVINGVLGTPNAMIGRFFMTFSGAYGFLAFAAICGGFYIAGPLCGYIIRKPGAATIAETMNGVAQVLSGNPNGIMVLGAGFLQGFMSDVGFAFYGYRRWTLSVLALSGALAPLLQQIPEVYFFGVGDMGISYNLLALVIRMISGAVYAIILVKPIAHGLAKAGVLRGTAIAKDQSPVVAANQPTRA
;
A
#
# COMPACT_ATOMS: atom_id res chain seq x y z
N MET A 1 -3.69 -17.36 24.04
CA MET A 1 -2.60 -16.49 23.55
C MET A 1 -2.96 -15.05 23.86
N SER A 2 -2.04 -14.22 24.34
CA SER A 2 -2.34 -12.80 24.51
C SER A 2 -2.37 -12.11 23.15
N VAL A 3 -3.19 -11.07 23.03
CA VAL A 3 -3.27 -10.19 21.85
C VAL A 3 -1.87 -9.72 21.44
N GLY A 4 -1.06 -9.26 22.40
CA GLY A 4 0.32 -8.81 22.16
C GLY A 4 1.23 -9.88 21.54
N LEU A 5 1.06 -11.16 21.88
CA LEU A 5 1.85 -12.25 21.29
C LEU A 5 1.56 -12.42 19.79
N ILE A 6 0.33 -12.18 19.34
CA ILE A 6 -0.05 -12.29 17.93
C ILE A 6 0.56 -11.17 17.12
N TYR A 7 0.49 -9.92 17.62
CA TYR A 7 1.12 -8.80 16.93
C TYR A 7 2.65 -8.95 16.88
N LEU A 8 3.24 -9.57 17.90
CA LEU A 8 4.65 -9.93 17.88
C LEU A 8 4.93 -11.01 16.82
N ILE A 9 4.10 -12.03 16.69
CA ILE A 9 4.20 -13.04 15.62
C ILE A 9 4.05 -12.39 14.23
N VAL A 10 3.05 -11.52 14.05
CA VAL A 10 2.85 -10.79 12.78
C VAL A 10 4.06 -9.91 12.48
N ALA A 11 4.60 -9.20 13.47
CA ALA A 11 5.82 -8.41 13.30
C ALA A 11 7.00 -9.29 12.90
N ILE A 12 7.18 -10.47 13.53
CA ILE A 12 8.21 -11.44 13.15
C ILE A 12 8.00 -11.92 11.72
N ILE A 13 6.76 -12.25 11.32
CA ILE A 13 6.43 -12.66 9.95
C ILE A 13 6.78 -11.54 8.98
N ALA A 14 6.39 -10.30 9.25
CA ALA A 14 6.70 -9.16 8.41
C ALA A 14 8.22 -8.93 8.28
N VAL A 15 8.97 -9.04 9.38
CA VAL A 15 10.44 -8.98 9.38
C VAL A 15 11.04 -10.13 8.59
N ALA A 16 10.51 -11.35 8.72
CA ALA A 16 10.95 -12.51 7.96
C ALA A 16 10.69 -12.35 6.46
N LEU A 17 9.52 -11.83 6.07
CA LEU A 17 9.17 -11.52 4.68
C LEU A 17 10.10 -10.44 4.12
N ALA A 18 10.37 -9.38 4.89
CA ALA A 18 11.29 -8.31 4.50
C ALA A 18 12.73 -8.84 4.36
N ALA A 19 13.20 -9.67 5.29
CA ALA A 19 14.51 -10.30 5.23
C ALA A 19 14.63 -11.24 4.03
N PHE A 20 13.61 -12.05 3.77
CA PHE A 20 13.55 -12.93 2.61
C PHE A 20 13.58 -12.15 1.30
N ALA A 21 12.79 -11.07 1.19
CA ALA A 21 12.82 -10.18 0.04
C ALA A 21 14.20 -9.50 -0.11
N PHE A 22 14.85 -9.12 0.99
CA PHE A 22 16.22 -8.59 0.98
C PHE A 22 17.23 -9.61 0.44
N PHE A 23 17.17 -10.87 0.88
CA PHE A 23 18.07 -11.93 0.39
C PHE A 23 17.86 -12.25 -1.09
N ILE A 24 16.61 -12.28 -1.57
CA ILE A 24 16.30 -12.40 -3.01
C ILE A 24 16.99 -11.30 -3.81
N ASN A 25 16.95 -10.06 -3.31
CA ASN A 25 17.52 -8.91 -4.02
C ASN A 25 19.05 -8.85 -3.94
N ARG A 26 19.65 -9.32 -2.84
CA ARG A 26 21.10 -9.31 -2.62
C ARG A 26 21.85 -10.26 -3.56
N GLY A 27 21.31 -11.45 -3.83
CA GLY A 27 21.93 -12.42 -4.74
C GLY A 27 21.89 -12.02 -6.21
N GLN A 28 21.12 -10.99 -6.57
CA GLN A 28 20.82 -10.65 -7.96
C GLN A 28 21.37 -9.29 -8.41
N GLY A 29 22.34 -8.72 -7.68
CA GLY A 29 23.06 -7.49 -8.06
C GLY A 29 22.22 -6.20 -8.06
N GLY A 30 21.04 -6.21 -7.42
CA GLY A 30 20.16 -5.05 -7.35
C GLY A 30 20.71 -3.96 -6.43
N LYS A 31 20.77 -2.71 -6.90
CA LYS A 31 21.06 -1.56 -6.04
C LYS A 31 19.88 -1.36 -5.06
N THR A 32 20.12 -1.57 -3.77
CA THR A 32 19.13 -1.43 -2.70
C THR A 32 18.71 0.03 -2.49
N PHE A 33 19.57 0.98 -2.88
CA PHE A 33 19.30 2.41 -2.87
C PHE A 33 19.43 2.97 -4.28
N VAL A 34 18.36 3.59 -4.75
CA VAL A 34 18.30 4.26 -6.05
C VAL A 34 17.87 5.71 -5.81
N ALA A 35 18.62 6.66 -6.37
CA ALA A 35 18.27 8.07 -6.28
C ALA A 35 16.94 8.35 -7.01
N PHE A 36 16.07 9.11 -6.35
CA PHE A 36 14.85 9.62 -6.96
C PHE A 36 15.13 10.94 -7.68
N THR A 37 14.51 11.10 -8.83
CA THR A 37 14.46 12.37 -9.54
C THR A 37 13.45 13.30 -8.87
N LEU A 38 13.59 14.60 -9.05
CA LEU A 38 12.63 15.59 -8.53
C LEU A 38 11.21 15.27 -9.00
N LEU A 39 11.04 14.90 -10.27
CA LEU A 39 9.73 14.55 -10.84
C LEU A 39 9.09 13.35 -10.12
N GLU A 40 9.86 12.29 -9.85
CA GLU A 40 9.36 11.12 -9.12
C GLU A 40 8.92 11.49 -7.69
N ILE A 41 9.68 12.35 -7.01
CA ILE A 41 9.33 12.85 -5.67
C ILE A 41 8.02 13.63 -5.72
N VAL A 42 7.86 14.52 -6.71
CA VAL A 42 6.64 15.31 -6.90
C VAL A 42 5.44 14.41 -7.20
N ILE A 43 5.60 13.39 -8.03
CA ILE A 43 4.54 12.41 -8.32
C ILE A 43 4.12 11.67 -7.05
N MET A 44 5.08 11.19 -6.24
CA MET A 44 4.78 10.54 -4.96
C MET A 44 4.04 11.48 -4.01
N ALA A 45 4.45 12.74 -3.95
CA ALA A 45 3.82 13.75 -3.11
C ALA A 45 2.38 14.02 -3.53
N ILE A 46 2.13 14.24 -4.82
CA ILE A 46 0.78 14.51 -5.32
C ILE A 46 -0.14 13.31 -5.08
N ILE A 47 0.30 12.10 -5.44
CA ILE A 47 -0.49 10.88 -5.27
C ILE A 47 -0.76 10.62 -3.78
N GLY A 48 0.27 10.75 -2.94
CA GLY A 48 0.15 10.60 -1.50
C GLY A 48 -0.84 11.60 -0.90
N VAL A 49 -0.72 12.88 -1.25
CA VAL A 49 -1.60 13.94 -0.75
C VAL A 49 -3.05 13.71 -1.18
N ILE A 50 -3.30 13.38 -2.46
CA ILE A 50 -4.65 13.08 -2.94
C ILE A 50 -5.24 11.91 -2.17
N ASN A 51 -4.49 10.81 -2.04
CA ASN A 51 -4.95 9.64 -1.31
C ASN A 51 -5.20 9.95 0.18
N GLY A 52 -4.39 10.82 0.78
CA GLY A 52 -4.55 11.20 2.18
C GLY A 52 -5.74 12.10 2.44
N VAL A 53 -6.01 13.06 1.55
CA VAL A 53 -7.24 13.85 1.62
C VAL A 53 -8.47 12.96 1.44
N LEU A 54 -8.41 11.97 0.54
CA LEU A 54 -9.49 10.98 0.35
C LEU A 54 -9.58 9.96 1.51
N GLY A 55 -8.49 9.74 2.24
CA GLY A 55 -8.46 8.88 3.42
C GLY A 55 -9.32 9.42 4.56
N THR A 56 -9.42 10.74 4.73
CA THR A 56 -10.24 11.36 5.79
C THR A 56 -11.74 11.07 5.66
N PRO A 57 -12.42 11.30 4.52
CA PRO A 57 -13.81 10.88 4.35
C PRO A 57 -13.96 9.36 4.39
N ASN A 58 -12.97 8.58 3.91
CA ASN A 58 -12.99 7.12 4.04
C ASN A 58 -12.97 6.68 5.52
N ALA A 59 -12.25 7.40 6.38
CA ALA A 59 -12.25 7.17 7.83
C ALA A 59 -13.60 7.51 8.47
N MET A 60 -14.29 8.56 7.98
CA MET A 60 -15.65 8.89 8.43
C MET A 60 -16.66 7.80 8.04
N ILE A 61 -16.59 7.29 6.80
CA ILE A 61 -17.40 6.15 6.35
C ILE A 61 -17.10 4.91 7.20
N GLY A 62 -15.82 4.67 7.52
CA GLY A 62 -15.43 3.60 8.42
C GLY A 62 -16.06 3.70 9.80
N ARG A 63 -16.08 4.89 10.39
CA ARG A 63 -16.78 5.13 11.66
C ARG A 63 -18.28 4.94 11.54
N PHE A 64 -18.88 5.32 10.43
CA PHE A 64 -20.28 5.04 10.15
C PHE A 64 -20.57 3.53 10.18
N PHE A 65 -19.75 2.71 9.49
CA PHE A 65 -19.91 1.25 9.55
C PHE A 65 -19.71 0.67 10.95
N MET A 66 -18.73 1.16 11.70
CA MET A 66 -18.51 0.74 13.09
C MET A 66 -19.71 1.06 14.00
N THR A 67 -20.37 2.20 13.80
CA THR A 67 -21.55 2.58 14.58
C THR A 67 -22.81 1.82 14.17
N PHE A 68 -23.07 1.65 12.88
CA PHE A 68 -24.34 1.09 12.38
C PHE A 68 -24.38 -0.44 12.32
N SER A 69 -23.24 -1.11 12.15
CA SER A 69 -23.21 -2.57 11.94
C SER A 69 -22.89 -3.36 13.21
N GLY A 70 -22.88 -2.72 14.38
CA GLY A 70 -22.65 -3.36 15.68
C GLY A 70 -21.37 -4.21 15.69
N ALA A 71 -21.49 -5.48 16.09
CA ALA A 71 -20.36 -6.42 16.15
C ALA A 71 -19.68 -6.72 14.79
N TYR A 72 -20.31 -6.39 13.66
CA TYR A 72 -19.73 -6.58 12.32
C TYR A 72 -19.10 -5.30 11.76
N GLY A 73 -19.22 -4.17 12.45
CA GLY A 73 -18.78 -2.88 11.94
C GLY A 73 -17.28 -2.79 11.66
N PHE A 74 -16.44 -3.42 12.47
CA PHE A 74 -15.00 -3.47 12.21
C PHE A 74 -14.65 -4.35 10.99
N LEU A 75 -15.39 -5.44 10.75
CA LEU A 75 -15.21 -6.27 9.55
C LEU A 75 -15.70 -5.56 8.28
N ALA A 76 -16.79 -4.81 8.37
CA ALA A 76 -17.27 -3.97 7.27
C ALA A 76 -16.27 -2.85 6.95
N PHE A 77 -15.68 -2.22 7.98
CA PHE A 77 -14.60 -1.25 7.80
C PHE A 77 -13.38 -1.89 7.14
N ALA A 78 -12.97 -3.07 7.59
CA ALA A 78 -11.87 -3.84 6.99
C ALA A 78 -12.02 -4.05 5.48
N ALA A 79 -13.25 -4.19 4.97
CA ALA A 79 -13.52 -4.38 3.55
C ALA A 79 -13.27 -3.13 2.69
N ILE A 80 -13.37 -1.93 3.26
CA ILE A 80 -13.10 -0.66 2.56
C ILE A 80 -11.69 -0.13 2.82
N CYS A 81 -10.92 -0.79 3.68
CA CYS A 81 -9.59 -0.32 4.06
C CYS A 81 -8.63 -0.22 2.87
N GLY A 82 -8.82 -1.02 1.80
CA GLY A 82 -8.03 -0.94 0.56
C GLY A 82 -7.88 0.48 0.00
N GLY A 83 -8.89 1.34 0.20
CA GLY A 83 -8.84 2.75 -0.19
C GLY A 83 -7.72 3.56 0.48
N PHE A 84 -7.30 3.20 1.70
CA PHE A 84 -6.25 3.92 2.42
C PHE A 84 -4.85 3.63 1.90
N TYR A 85 -4.64 2.51 1.20
CA TYR A 85 -3.31 2.05 0.76
C TYR A 85 -3.07 2.08 -0.74
N ILE A 86 -3.88 2.78 -1.54
CA ILE A 86 -3.67 2.78 -2.99
C ILE A 86 -2.40 3.54 -3.39
N ALA A 87 -1.99 4.55 -2.61
CA ALA A 87 -0.84 5.40 -2.95
C ALA A 87 0.45 4.59 -3.09
N GLY A 88 0.67 3.59 -2.23
CA GLY A 88 1.85 2.72 -2.21
C GLY A 88 1.99 1.88 -3.49
N PRO A 89 1.05 0.95 -3.77
CA PRO A 89 1.05 0.14 -4.98
C PRO A 89 1.04 0.98 -6.26
N LEU A 90 0.35 2.13 -6.28
CA LEU A 90 0.32 3.02 -7.43
C LEU A 90 1.69 3.67 -7.71
N CYS A 91 2.32 4.26 -6.69
CA CYS A 91 3.64 4.88 -6.86
C CYS A 91 4.72 3.84 -7.12
N GLY A 92 4.67 2.68 -6.46
CA GLY A 92 5.54 1.54 -6.74
C GLY A 92 5.46 1.12 -8.20
N TYR A 93 4.26 1.01 -8.76
CA TYR A 93 4.04 0.63 -10.16
C TYR A 93 4.49 1.68 -11.19
N ILE A 94 4.30 2.97 -10.90
CA ILE A 94 4.68 4.07 -11.78
C ILE A 94 6.20 4.28 -11.80
N ILE A 95 6.81 4.35 -10.62
CA ILE A 95 8.21 4.78 -10.44
C ILE A 95 9.17 3.59 -10.56
N ARG A 96 8.74 2.41 -10.12
CA ARG A 96 9.49 1.16 -10.25
C ARG A 96 10.86 1.16 -9.54
N LYS A 97 10.94 1.87 -8.41
CA LYS A 97 12.14 1.97 -7.57
C LYS A 97 11.84 1.52 -6.13
N PRO A 98 12.84 0.96 -5.42
CA PRO A 98 12.69 0.61 -4.01
C PRO A 98 12.46 1.86 -3.17
N GLY A 99 11.46 1.81 -2.28
CA GLY A 99 11.10 2.93 -1.39
C GLY A 99 10.01 3.85 -1.95
N ALA A 100 9.59 3.66 -3.21
CA ALA A 100 8.57 4.50 -3.82
C ALA A 100 7.20 4.35 -3.12
N ALA A 101 6.84 3.12 -2.72
CA ALA A 101 5.59 2.88 -2.02
C ALA A 101 5.63 3.46 -0.59
N THR A 102 6.76 3.28 0.10
CA THR A 102 6.98 3.79 1.46
C THR A 102 6.86 5.31 1.53
N ILE A 103 7.52 6.03 0.62
CA ILE A 103 7.51 7.50 0.60
C ILE A 103 6.09 8.01 0.30
N ALA A 104 5.43 7.45 -0.71
CA ALA A 104 4.08 7.85 -1.10
C ALA A 104 3.06 7.65 0.04
N GLU A 105 3.13 6.53 0.74
CA GLU A 105 2.25 6.26 1.88
C GLU A 105 2.57 7.09 3.13
N THR A 106 3.84 7.45 3.31
CA THR A 106 4.22 8.37 4.38
C THR A 106 3.64 9.76 4.10
N MET A 107 3.71 10.24 2.85
CA MET A 107 3.10 11.50 2.42
C MET A 107 1.57 11.46 2.53
N ASN A 108 0.96 10.30 2.23
CA ASN A 108 -0.46 10.04 2.49
C ASN A 108 -0.79 10.21 3.98
N GLY A 109 -0.02 9.58 4.88
CA GLY A 109 -0.19 9.74 6.32
C GLY A 109 -0.11 11.20 6.79
N VAL A 110 0.86 11.97 6.28
CA VAL A 110 0.96 13.41 6.57
C VAL A 110 -0.30 14.15 6.13
N ALA A 111 -0.77 13.92 4.90
CA ALA A 111 -1.96 14.57 4.38
C ALA A 111 -3.25 14.19 5.12
N GLN A 112 -3.35 12.95 5.62
CA GLN A 112 -4.46 12.53 6.49
C GLN A 112 -4.46 13.34 7.80
N VAL A 113 -3.31 13.48 8.46
CA VAL A 113 -3.22 14.29 9.68
C VAL A 113 -3.64 15.73 9.41
N LEU A 114 -3.15 16.33 8.34
CA LEU A 114 -3.42 17.73 7.99
C LEU A 114 -4.88 17.97 7.56
N SER A 115 -5.54 16.98 6.98
CA SER A 115 -6.96 17.07 6.59
C SER A 115 -7.93 16.82 7.75
N GLY A 116 -7.43 16.61 8.97
CA GLY A 116 -8.27 16.41 10.15
C GLY A 116 -8.80 14.99 10.29
N ASN A 117 -8.05 13.98 9.84
CA ASN A 117 -8.44 12.59 10.00
C ASN A 117 -8.74 12.28 11.48
N PRO A 118 -9.90 11.67 11.79
CA PRO A 118 -10.34 11.45 13.17
C PRO A 118 -9.46 10.43 13.93
N ASN A 119 -8.57 9.73 13.22
CA ASN A 119 -7.60 8.82 13.83
C ASN A 119 -6.35 9.56 14.35
N GLY A 120 -6.17 10.85 14.04
CA GLY A 120 -5.08 11.67 14.59
C GLY A 120 -3.69 11.26 14.08
N ILE A 121 -2.64 11.61 14.84
CA ILE A 121 -1.23 11.49 14.40
C ILE A 121 -0.76 10.05 14.12
N MET A 122 -1.42 9.05 14.70
CA MET A 122 -1.06 7.64 14.48
C MET A 122 -1.19 7.20 13.02
N VAL A 123 -2.00 7.88 12.20
CA VAL A 123 -2.12 7.58 10.76
C VAL A 123 -0.80 7.81 10.01
N LEU A 124 0.09 8.65 10.55
CA LEU A 124 1.43 8.85 10.02
C LEU A 124 2.27 7.57 10.16
N GLY A 125 2.30 7.00 11.36
CA GLY A 125 3.01 5.74 11.63
C GLY A 125 2.38 4.56 10.89
N ALA A 126 1.04 4.53 10.82
CA ALA A 126 0.30 3.56 10.04
C ALA A 126 0.66 3.63 8.55
N GLY A 127 0.68 4.83 7.95
CA GLY A 127 1.04 5.03 6.54
C GLY A 127 2.48 4.61 6.24
N PHE A 128 3.44 4.94 7.11
CA PHE A 128 4.82 4.48 6.94
C PHE A 128 4.92 2.94 6.90
N LEU A 129 4.34 2.27 7.90
CA LEU A 129 4.37 0.80 8.00
C LEU A 129 3.64 0.13 6.83
N GLN A 130 2.55 0.75 6.38
CA GLN A 130 1.75 0.31 5.24
C GLN A 130 2.54 0.38 3.94
N GLY A 131 3.20 1.51 3.69
CA GLY A 131 4.06 1.70 2.54
C GLY A 131 5.28 0.77 2.56
N PHE A 132 5.88 0.56 3.73
CA PHE A 132 6.98 -0.39 3.88
C PHE A 132 6.58 -1.80 3.47
N MET A 133 5.44 -2.31 3.94
CA MET A 133 4.97 -3.63 3.56
C MET A 133 4.53 -3.71 2.08
N SER A 134 3.98 -2.61 1.54
CA SER A 134 3.70 -2.49 0.11
C SER A 134 4.97 -2.60 -0.75
N ASP A 135 6.07 -1.97 -0.32
CA ASP A 135 7.39 -2.10 -0.94
C ASP A 135 7.94 -3.52 -0.84
N VAL A 136 7.81 -4.17 0.33
CA VAL A 136 8.19 -5.59 0.50
C VAL A 136 7.47 -6.48 -0.52
N GLY A 137 6.20 -6.20 -0.83
CA GLY A 137 5.45 -6.89 -1.90
C GLY A 137 6.08 -6.78 -3.29
N PHE A 138 6.62 -5.62 -3.66
CA PHE A 138 7.38 -5.45 -4.90
C PHE A 138 8.76 -6.10 -4.83
N ALA A 139 9.39 -6.06 -3.65
CA ALA A 139 10.71 -6.61 -3.40
C ALA A 139 10.74 -8.15 -3.54
N PHE A 140 9.63 -8.87 -3.29
CA PHE A 140 9.52 -10.31 -3.55
C PHE A 140 9.80 -10.70 -5.01
N TYR A 141 9.45 -9.83 -5.95
CA TYR A 141 9.72 -10.03 -7.39
C TYR A 141 10.95 -9.24 -7.86
N GLY A 142 11.74 -8.75 -6.91
CA GLY A 142 12.97 -7.99 -7.10
C GLY A 142 12.83 -6.73 -7.94
N TYR A 143 11.69 -6.05 -7.89
CA TYR A 143 11.40 -4.84 -8.68
C TYR A 143 11.55 -5.05 -10.21
N ARG A 144 11.40 -6.29 -10.69
CA ARG A 144 11.56 -6.65 -12.12
C ARG A 144 10.24 -6.95 -12.81
N ARG A 145 9.21 -7.35 -12.06
CA ARG A 145 7.90 -7.74 -12.60
C ARG A 145 6.82 -6.78 -12.13
N TRP A 146 5.98 -6.37 -13.06
CA TRP A 146 4.91 -5.39 -12.84
C TRP A 146 3.57 -5.95 -13.31
N THR A 147 3.25 -7.18 -12.91
CA THR A 147 2.00 -7.87 -13.28
C THR A 147 0.89 -7.59 -12.26
N LEU A 148 -0.35 -7.97 -12.59
CA LEU A 148 -1.50 -7.84 -11.67
C LEU A 148 -1.27 -8.59 -10.35
N SER A 149 -0.62 -9.75 -10.40
CA SER A 149 -0.31 -10.54 -9.21
C SER A 149 0.66 -9.80 -8.27
N VAL A 150 1.62 -9.04 -8.81
CA VAL A 150 2.55 -8.25 -8.00
C VAL A 150 1.83 -7.08 -7.34
N LEU A 151 0.93 -6.42 -8.07
CA LEU A 151 0.08 -5.35 -7.51
C LEU A 151 -0.83 -5.87 -6.40
N ALA A 152 -1.46 -7.02 -6.63
CA ALA A 152 -2.30 -7.70 -5.65
C ALA A 152 -1.51 -8.03 -4.38
N LEU A 153 -0.29 -8.56 -4.53
CA LEU A 153 0.57 -8.87 -3.39
C LEU A 153 0.99 -7.61 -2.63
N SER A 154 1.38 -6.54 -3.34
CA SER A 154 1.74 -5.27 -2.72
C SER A 154 0.59 -4.68 -1.89
N GLY A 155 -0.63 -4.66 -2.45
CA GLY A 155 -1.83 -4.24 -1.73
C GLY A 155 -2.20 -5.17 -0.57
N ALA A 156 -2.03 -6.48 -0.74
CA ALA A 156 -2.33 -7.47 0.31
C ALA A 156 -1.39 -7.36 1.50
N LEU A 157 -0.10 -7.05 1.29
CA LEU A 157 0.87 -6.98 2.38
C LEU A 157 0.78 -5.66 3.15
N ALA A 158 0.31 -4.57 2.53
CA ALA A 158 0.19 -3.26 3.14
C ALA A 158 -0.42 -3.25 4.57
N PRO A 159 -1.55 -3.91 4.86
CA PRO A 159 -2.15 -3.87 6.21
C PRO A 159 -1.40 -4.68 7.29
N LEU A 160 -0.41 -5.52 6.95
CA LEU A 160 0.21 -6.47 7.89
C LEU A 160 0.86 -5.80 9.11
N LEU A 161 1.62 -4.73 8.90
CA LEU A 161 2.24 -3.96 9.99
C LEU A 161 1.36 -2.81 10.46
N GLN A 162 0.49 -2.32 9.58
CA GLN A 162 -0.40 -1.19 9.81
C GLN A 162 -1.40 -1.45 10.96
N GLN A 163 -1.81 -2.70 11.18
CA GLN A 163 -2.69 -3.08 12.30
C GLN A 163 -2.05 -2.91 13.69
N ILE A 164 -0.71 -2.86 13.79
CA ILE A 164 -0.02 -2.75 15.08
C ILE A 164 -0.40 -1.44 15.80
N PRO A 165 -0.21 -0.24 15.21
CA PRO A 165 -0.64 0.99 15.83
C PRO A 165 -2.16 1.01 16.08
N GLU A 166 -2.99 0.42 15.20
CA GLU A 166 -4.45 0.39 15.45
C GLU A 166 -4.82 -0.36 16.72
N VAL A 167 -4.14 -1.46 17.03
CA VAL A 167 -4.49 -2.26 18.22
C VAL A 167 -4.06 -1.60 19.51
N TYR A 168 -2.90 -0.96 19.52
CA TYR A 168 -2.42 -0.23 20.71
C TYR A 168 -3.27 1.02 21.01
N PHE A 169 -3.77 1.70 19.99
CA PHE A 169 -4.49 2.97 20.17
C PHE A 169 -6.03 2.84 20.17
N PHE A 170 -6.59 1.89 19.42
CA PHE A 170 -8.05 1.70 19.33
C PHE A 170 -8.58 0.52 20.14
N GLY A 171 -7.73 -0.23 20.85
CA GLY A 171 -8.18 -1.33 21.70
C GLY A 171 -8.83 -2.49 20.95
N VAL A 172 -8.63 -2.59 19.62
CA VAL A 172 -9.22 -3.65 18.78
C VAL A 172 -8.81 -5.06 19.26
N GLY A 173 -7.70 -5.15 19.99
CA GLY A 173 -7.24 -6.37 20.63
C GLY A 173 -8.28 -7.06 21.52
N ASP A 174 -9.18 -6.30 22.14
CA ASP A 174 -10.15 -6.83 23.10
C ASP A 174 -11.30 -7.59 22.44
N MET A 175 -11.46 -7.47 21.12
CA MET A 175 -12.50 -8.18 20.34
C MET A 175 -12.19 -9.68 20.11
N GLY A 176 -11.03 -10.14 20.57
CA GLY A 176 -10.61 -11.53 20.45
C GLY A 176 -9.76 -11.81 19.21
N ILE A 177 -9.00 -12.89 19.32
CA ILE A 177 -7.91 -13.25 18.40
C ILE A 177 -8.44 -13.62 17.02
N SER A 178 -9.46 -14.47 16.97
CA SER A 178 -10.08 -14.94 15.73
C SER A 178 -10.69 -13.78 14.95
N TYR A 179 -11.30 -12.82 15.65
CA TYR A 179 -11.90 -11.64 15.05
C TYR A 179 -10.86 -10.72 14.40
N ASN A 180 -9.77 -10.45 15.11
CA ASN A 180 -8.66 -9.63 14.58
C ASN A 180 -7.97 -10.29 13.38
N LEU A 181 -7.76 -11.61 13.42
CA LEU A 181 -7.19 -12.35 12.29
C LEU A 181 -8.12 -12.34 11.07
N LEU A 182 -9.43 -12.52 11.29
CA LEU A 182 -10.41 -12.42 10.21
C LEU A 182 -10.42 -11.02 9.60
N ALA A 183 -10.43 -9.98 10.43
CA ALA A 183 -10.36 -8.60 9.97
C ALA A 183 -9.08 -8.34 9.16
N LEU A 184 -7.93 -8.84 9.60
CA LEU A 184 -6.67 -8.74 8.86
C LEU A 184 -6.79 -9.40 7.48
N VAL A 185 -7.30 -10.63 7.40
CA VAL A 185 -7.49 -11.32 6.11
C VAL A 185 -8.40 -10.52 5.18
N ILE A 186 -9.50 -9.98 5.69
CA ILE A 186 -10.40 -9.11 4.91
C ILE A 186 -9.67 -7.87 4.42
N ARG A 187 -8.84 -7.22 5.25
CA ARG A 187 -8.04 -6.04 4.85
C ARG A 187 -7.02 -6.38 3.77
N MET A 188 -6.38 -7.55 3.86
CA MET A 188 -5.44 -8.03 2.85
C MET A 188 -6.15 -8.26 1.51
N ILE A 189 -7.32 -8.91 1.53
CA ILE A 189 -8.15 -9.13 0.33
C ILE A 189 -8.61 -7.78 -0.25
N SER A 190 -9.09 -6.87 0.60
CA SER A 190 -9.48 -5.51 0.20
C SER A 190 -8.32 -4.80 -0.50
N GLY A 191 -7.13 -4.80 0.11
CA GLY A 191 -5.92 -4.22 -0.49
C GLY A 191 -5.57 -4.80 -1.85
N ALA A 192 -5.62 -6.12 -1.98
CA ALA A 192 -5.36 -6.80 -3.25
C ALA A 192 -6.37 -6.37 -4.33
N VAL A 193 -7.65 -6.35 -3.99
CA VAL A 193 -8.74 -6.00 -4.91
C VAL A 193 -8.62 -4.54 -5.36
N TYR A 194 -8.44 -3.61 -4.43
CA TYR A 194 -8.25 -2.19 -4.74
C TYR A 194 -6.99 -1.96 -5.59
N ALA A 195 -5.89 -2.65 -5.28
CA ALA A 195 -4.67 -2.57 -6.07
C ALA A 195 -4.85 -3.09 -7.50
N ILE A 196 -5.54 -4.22 -7.69
CA ILE A 196 -5.83 -4.77 -9.03
C ILE A 196 -6.71 -3.82 -9.84
N ILE A 197 -7.80 -3.33 -9.23
CA ILE A 197 -8.83 -2.57 -9.92
C ILE A 197 -8.38 -1.15 -10.23
N LEU A 198 -7.73 -0.46 -9.29
CA LEU A 198 -7.50 0.99 -9.41
C LEU A 198 -6.12 1.35 -9.95
N VAL A 199 -5.07 0.59 -9.63
CA VAL A 199 -3.70 1.02 -9.94
C VAL A 199 -3.46 1.14 -11.44
N LYS A 200 -3.85 0.12 -12.23
CA LYS A 200 -3.62 0.13 -13.68
C LYS A 200 -4.42 1.22 -14.39
N PRO A 201 -5.75 1.35 -14.20
CA PRO A 201 -6.51 2.42 -14.86
C PRO A 201 -6.00 3.81 -14.51
N ILE A 202 -5.68 4.07 -13.24
CA ILE A 202 -5.15 5.37 -12.82
C ILE A 202 -3.79 5.63 -13.46
N ALA A 203 -2.85 4.67 -13.38
CA ALA A 203 -1.53 4.82 -13.97
C ALA A 203 -1.58 5.03 -15.49
N HIS A 204 -2.46 4.33 -16.20
CA HIS A 204 -2.65 4.51 -17.63
C HIS A 204 -3.33 5.84 -17.97
N GLY A 205 -4.31 6.29 -17.17
CA GLY A 205 -4.94 7.60 -17.33
C GLY A 205 -3.93 8.74 -17.17
N LEU A 206 -3.10 8.67 -16.12
CA LEU A 206 -2.01 9.62 -15.88
C LEU A 206 -0.95 9.59 -16.99
N ALA A 207 -0.63 8.40 -17.52
CA ALA A 207 0.30 8.29 -18.64
C ALA A 207 -0.27 8.93 -19.92
N LYS A 208 -1.55 8.69 -20.24
CA LYS A 208 -2.24 9.33 -21.37
C LYS A 208 -2.34 10.84 -21.25
N ALA A 209 -2.50 11.36 -20.02
CA ALA A 209 -2.48 12.79 -19.74
C ALA A 209 -1.08 13.42 -19.91
N GLY A 210 -0.03 12.62 -20.13
CA GLY A 210 1.33 13.10 -20.34
C GLY A 210 2.06 13.56 -19.08
N VAL A 211 1.43 13.47 -17.90
CA VAL A 211 2.03 13.90 -16.62
C VAL A 211 3.10 12.94 -16.10
N LEU A 212 3.15 11.72 -16.63
CA LEU A 212 4.14 10.70 -16.26
C LEU A 212 5.38 10.67 -17.19
N ARG A 213 5.57 11.68 -18.06
CA ARG A 213 6.73 11.76 -18.97
C ARG A 213 8.05 11.67 -18.19
N GLY A 214 8.89 10.69 -18.51
CA GLY A 214 10.18 10.47 -17.83
C GLY A 214 10.15 9.38 -16.75
N THR A 215 8.99 8.90 -16.33
CA THR A 215 8.86 7.74 -15.42
C THR A 215 9.04 6.41 -16.16
N ALA A 216 9.27 5.34 -15.40
CA ALA A 216 9.50 4.02 -15.96
C ALA A 216 8.28 3.47 -16.72
N ILE A 217 7.06 3.74 -16.27
CA ILE A 217 5.84 3.33 -16.98
C ILE A 217 5.65 4.05 -18.33
N ALA A 218 6.04 5.33 -18.43
CA ALA A 218 5.95 6.06 -19.69
C ALA A 218 6.93 5.54 -20.76
N LYS A 219 8.06 4.95 -20.34
CA LYS A 219 9.02 4.30 -21.25
C LYS A 219 8.43 3.04 -21.87
N ASP A 220 7.71 2.22 -21.10
CA ASP A 220 7.04 1.01 -21.61
C ASP A 220 5.90 1.33 -22.59
N GLN A 221 5.26 2.49 -22.47
CA GLN A 221 4.16 2.92 -23.32
C GLN A 221 4.60 3.75 -24.55
N SER A 222 5.91 3.94 -24.73
CA SER A 222 6.43 4.66 -25.90
C SER A 222 6.20 3.83 -27.18
N PRO A 223 5.87 4.46 -28.34
CA PRO A 223 5.49 3.76 -29.58
C PRO A 223 6.52 2.71 -30.05
N VAL A 224 7.80 2.94 -29.76
CA VAL A 224 8.93 2.06 -30.09
C VAL A 224 8.87 0.71 -29.36
N VAL A 225 8.30 0.66 -28.15
CA VAL A 225 8.13 -0.58 -27.36
C VAL A 225 6.83 -1.28 -27.71
N ALA A 226 5.75 -0.53 -27.98
CA ALA A 226 4.48 -1.07 -28.44
C ALA A 226 4.59 -1.80 -29.79
N ALA A 227 5.47 -1.34 -30.68
CA ALA A 227 5.76 -1.99 -31.97
C ALA A 227 6.55 -3.33 -31.83
N ASN A 228 7.18 -3.56 -30.67
CA ASN A 228 8.03 -4.74 -30.41
C ASN A 228 7.42 -5.73 -29.41
N GLN A 229 6.18 -5.53 -28.95
CA GLN A 229 5.49 -6.50 -28.11
C GLN A 229 4.84 -7.58 -28.99
N PRO A 230 5.17 -8.88 -28.84
CA PRO A 230 4.44 -9.93 -29.54
C PRO A 230 2.99 -9.89 -29.06
N THR A 231 2.07 -9.69 -30.00
CA THR A 231 0.62 -9.77 -29.79
C THR A 231 0.28 -11.08 -29.09
N ARG A 232 0.02 -11.02 -27.79
CA ARG A 232 -0.59 -12.14 -27.07
C ARG A 232 -2.09 -12.05 -27.30
N ALA A 233 -2.53 -12.82 -28.29
CA ALA A 233 -3.92 -13.25 -28.45
C ALA A 233 -4.37 -14.09 -27.24
#